data_AF-A0A1Q5H382-F1
#
_entry.id   AF-A0A1Q5H382-F1
#
_cell.length_a   1.000
_cell.length_b   1.000
_cell.length_c   1.000
_cell.angle_alpha   90.00
_cell.angle_beta   90.00
_cell.angle_gamma   90.00
#
_symmetry.space_group_name_H-M   'P 1'
#
loop_
_entity.id
_entity.type
_entity.pdbx_description
1 polymer ?
#
loop_
_entity_poly.entity_id
_entity_poly.type
_entity_poly.pdbx_seq_one_letter_code
_entity_poly.pdbx_strand_id
1 'polypeptide(L)'
;MAGILLCTGLDPDDPDAETVVVVVAEAPDHHERAAARLATCGYEGDGCFYLVQTDGWAERRLDGDLLTVDIVAHPALLRGLEVDRAKFTARSSYAPHVLRLLRVEARVDPAAYARAPEETLLLTVPAGASAEEAVALVRSGEEWPLVLAPPGG
;
A
#
# COMPACT_ATOMS: atom_id res chain seq x y z
N MET A 1 12.34 2.58 -4.78
CA MET A 1 11.96 3.77 -3.99
C MET A 1 10.58 3.52 -3.44
N ALA A 2 10.47 3.28 -2.14
CA ALA A 2 9.19 3.18 -1.47
C ALA A 2 8.97 4.38 -0.55
N GLY A 3 7.77 4.94 -0.57
CA GLY A 3 7.44 6.14 0.21
C GLY A 3 5.97 6.19 0.62
N ILE A 4 5.67 7.05 1.58
CA ILE A 4 4.31 7.35 2.00
C ILE A 4 4.01 8.81 1.64
N LEU A 5 2.83 9.04 1.09
CA LEU A 5 2.24 10.34 0.93
C LEU A 5 0.90 10.39 1.67
N LEU A 6 0.56 11.56 2.18
CA LEU A 6 -0.79 11.90 2.61
C LEU A 6 -1.33 12.92 1.61
N CYS A 7 -2.37 12.56 0.88
CA CYS A 7 -2.87 13.34 -0.25
C CYS A 7 -4.38 13.38 -0.29
N THR A 8 -4.93 14.49 -0.76
CA THR A 8 -6.36 14.66 -1.05
C THR A 8 -6.65 14.46 -2.55
N GLY A 9 -7.93 14.38 -2.89
CA GLY A 9 -8.43 14.31 -4.26
C GLY A 9 -8.22 12.96 -4.93
N LEU A 10 -8.16 11.88 -4.13
CA LEU A 10 -8.06 10.50 -4.60
C LEU A 10 -9.35 9.70 -4.37
N ASP A 11 -10.17 10.14 -3.43
CA ASP A 11 -11.54 9.64 -3.26
C ASP A 11 -12.48 10.53 -4.12
N PRO A 12 -13.19 9.95 -5.11
CA PRO A 12 -14.12 10.69 -5.94
C PRO A 12 -15.39 11.13 -5.19
N ASP A 13 -15.76 10.43 -4.11
CA ASP A 13 -16.94 10.74 -3.29
C ASP A 13 -16.62 11.79 -2.22
N ASP A 14 -15.36 11.83 -1.74
CA ASP A 14 -14.84 12.88 -0.86
C ASP A 14 -13.46 13.40 -1.31
N PRO A 15 -13.42 14.35 -2.26
CA PRO A 15 -12.16 14.92 -2.75
C PRO A 15 -11.29 15.62 -1.69
N ASP A 16 -11.87 16.00 -0.56
CA ASP A 16 -11.16 16.68 0.53
C ASP A 16 -10.63 15.68 1.58
N ALA A 17 -10.97 14.39 1.48
CA ALA A 17 -10.47 13.36 2.36
C ALA A 17 -8.95 13.14 2.16
N GLU A 18 -8.21 13.20 3.28
CA GLU A 18 -6.80 12.84 3.33
C GLU A 18 -6.66 11.34 3.12
N THR A 19 -5.84 10.89 2.19
CA THR A 19 -5.65 9.46 1.89
C THR A 19 -4.21 9.07 2.10
N VAL A 20 -3.97 7.98 2.83
CA VAL A 20 -2.63 7.40 2.98
C VAL A 20 -2.29 6.59 1.73
N VAL A 21 -1.27 7.06 1.02
CA VAL A 21 -0.78 6.45 -0.20
C VAL A 21 0.61 5.89 0.04
N VAL A 22 0.81 4.61 -0.25
CA VAL A 22 2.13 4.00 -0.36
C VAL A 22 2.48 3.91 -1.84
N VAL A 23 3.63 4.46 -2.22
CA VAL A 23 4.15 4.34 -3.59
C VAL A 23 5.34 3.39 -3.57
N VAL A 24 5.34 2.43 -4.49
CA VAL A 24 6.43 1.46 -4.68
C VAL A 24 6.87 1.45 -6.13
N ALA A 25 8.16 1.22 -6.37
CA ALA A 25 8.66 1.06 -7.73
C ALA A 25 8.72 -0.42 -8.12
N GLU A 26 8.54 -0.72 -9.41
CA GLU A 26 8.96 -2.01 -9.99
C GLU A 26 10.50 -2.09 -10.08
N ALA A 27 11.15 -2.14 -8.92
CA ALA A 27 12.60 -2.08 -8.79
C ALA A 27 13.23 -3.49 -8.69
N PRO A 28 14.57 -3.59 -8.79
CA PRO A 28 15.29 -4.82 -8.48
C PRO A 28 15.10 -5.27 -7.02
N ASP A 29 14.77 -4.33 -6.12
CA ASP A 29 14.47 -4.66 -4.72
C ASP A 29 13.27 -5.61 -4.61
N HIS A 30 13.43 -6.63 -3.78
CA HIS A 30 12.46 -7.70 -3.68
C HIS A 30 11.26 -7.34 -2.80
N HIS A 31 11.41 -6.41 -1.85
CA HIS A 31 10.30 -5.95 -1.01
C HIS A 31 9.34 -5.10 -1.82
N GLU A 32 9.87 -4.08 -2.52
CA GLU A 32 9.07 -3.20 -3.37
C GLU A 32 8.40 -3.97 -4.51
N ARG A 33 9.16 -4.84 -5.20
CA ARG A 33 8.62 -5.65 -6.29
C ARG A 33 7.52 -6.60 -5.80
N ALA A 34 7.64 -7.19 -4.60
CA ALA A 34 6.60 -8.06 -4.07
C ALA A 34 5.33 -7.27 -3.74
N ALA A 35 5.45 -6.07 -3.16
CA ALA A 35 4.32 -5.19 -2.90
C ALA A 35 3.64 -4.74 -4.21
N ALA A 36 4.41 -4.27 -5.20
CA ALA A 36 3.91 -3.87 -6.52
C ALA A 36 3.09 -4.98 -7.20
N ARG A 37 3.57 -6.23 -7.10
CA ARG A 37 2.89 -7.40 -7.68
C ARG A 37 1.55 -7.74 -7.04
N LEU A 38 1.23 -7.23 -5.84
CA LEU A 38 -0.07 -7.48 -5.21
C LEU A 38 -1.24 -6.99 -6.06
N ALA A 39 -1.03 -5.93 -6.87
CA ALA A 39 -2.08 -5.40 -7.73
C ALA A 39 -2.60 -6.44 -8.72
N THR A 40 -1.75 -7.39 -9.15
CA THR A 40 -2.15 -8.49 -10.06
C THR A 40 -3.06 -9.53 -9.39
N CYS A 41 -3.18 -9.50 -8.06
CA CYS A 41 -4.12 -10.30 -7.29
C CYS A 41 -5.38 -9.52 -6.87
N GLY A 42 -5.44 -8.22 -7.14
CA GLY A 42 -6.59 -7.41 -6.80
C GLY A 42 -7.79 -7.72 -7.69
N TYR A 43 -9.00 -7.60 -7.15
CA TYR A 43 -10.21 -7.61 -7.95
C TYR A 43 -10.54 -6.19 -8.41
N GLU A 44 -10.98 -6.05 -9.66
CA GLU A 44 -11.41 -4.76 -10.21
C GLU A 44 -12.78 -4.36 -9.68
N GLY A 45 -12.93 -3.10 -9.27
CA GLY A 45 -14.19 -2.48 -8.88
C GLY A 45 -14.05 -0.97 -8.74
N ASP A 46 -15.08 -0.21 -9.07
CA ASP A 46 -15.17 1.23 -8.82
C ASP A 46 -13.93 2.06 -9.23
N GLY A 47 -13.29 1.68 -10.35
CA GLY A 47 -12.09 2.39 -10.85
C GLY A 47 -10.82 2.15 -10.05
N CYS A 48 -10.77 1.07 -9.26
CA CYS A 48 -9.57 0.63 -8.55
C CYS A 48 -9.47 -0.90 -8.49
N PHE A 49 -8.34 -1.38 -7.96
CA PHE A 49 -8.18 -2.77 -7.57
C PHE A 49 -8.32 -2.89 -6.07
N TYR A 50 -8.92 -3.97 -5.59
CA TYR A 50 -9.05 -4.26 -4.18
C TYR A 50 -8.37 -5.58 -3.84
N LEU A 51 -7.52 -5.58 -2.82
CA LEU A 51 -7.00 -6.82 -2.28
C LEU A 51 -7.95 -7.37 -1.21
N VAL A 52 -8.33 -8.64 -1.33
CA VAL A 52 -9.14 -9.30 -0.31
C VAL A 52 -8.33 -9.35 0.99
N GLN A 53 -8.94 -8.90 2.09
CA GLN A 53 -8.26 -8.79 3.40
C GLN A 53 -7.65 -10.12 3.90
N THR A 54 -8.23 -11.26 3.52
CA THR A 54 -7.69 -12.60 3.85
C THR A 54 -6.37 -12.91 3.15
N ASP A 55 -6.06 -12.21 2.06
CA ASP A 55 -4.88 -12.42 1.24
C ASP A 55 -3.77 -11.42 1.56
N GLY A 56 -4.12 -10.20 1.98
CA GLY A 56 -3.20 -9.19 2.47
C GLY A 56 -3.89 -7.90 2.88
N TRP A 57 -3.17 -7.04 3.60
CA TRP A 57 -3.68 -5.78 4.14
C TRP A 57 -2.53 -4.79 4.43
N ALA A 58 -2.88 -3.57 4.83
CA ALA A 58 -1.94 -2.58 5.32
C ALA A 58 -2.06 -2.43 6.85
N GLU A 59 -0.95 -2.51 7.57
CA GLU A 59 -0.87 -2.20 9.01
C GLU A 59 -0.28 -0.81 9.19
N ARG A 60 -1.04 0.09 9.81
CA ARG A 60 -0.58 1.44 10.09
C ARG A 60 -0.30 1.62 11.57
N ARG A 61 0.73 2.41 11.87
CA ARG A 61 1.03 2.87 13.23
C ARG A 61 1.64 4.25 13.17
N LEU A 62 1.06 5.19 13.92
CA LEU A 62 1.64 6.52 14.14
C LEU A 62 2.31 6.56 15.52
N ASP A 63 3.58 6.94 15.57
CA ASP A 63 4.34 7.23 16.80
C ASP A 63 4.85 8.67 16.76
N GLY A 64 4.19 9.57 17.49
CA GLY A 64 4.40 11.01 17.35
C GLY A 64 3.97 11.50 15.96
N ASP A 65 4.93 11.94 15.15
CA ASP A 65 4.74 12.36 13.75
C ASP A 65 5.21 11.29 12.75
N LEU A 66 5.75 10.17 13.21
CA LEU A 66 6.30 9.11 12.36
C LEU A 66 5.23 8.06 12.06
N LEU A 67 4.71 8.07 10.84
CA LEU A 67 3.80 7.05 10.33
C LEU A 67 4.61 5.88 9.75
N THR A 68 4.39 4.69 10.29
CA THR A 68 4.84 3.42 9.72
C THR A 68 3.66 2.75 9.01
N VAL A 69 3.89 2.30 7.77
CA VAL A 69 2.95 1.41 7.06
C VAL A 69 3.68 0.13 6.68
N ASP A 70 3.17 -0.99 7.18
CA ASP A 70 3.61 -2.33 6.81
C ASP A 70 2.60 -2.93 5.83
N ILE A 71 3.05 -3.33 4.64
CA ILE A 71 2.24 -4.11 3.69
C ILE A 71 2.53 -5.57 3.95
N VAL A 72 1.47 -6.33 4.21
CA VAL A 72 1.57 -7.73 4.60
C VAL A 72 0.70 -8.59 3.70
N ALA A 73 1.14 -9.84 3.47
CA ALA A 73 0.40 -10.77 2.63
C ALA A 73 0.54 -12.21 3.15
N HIS A 74 -0.52 -12.98 2.98
CA HIS A 74 -0.55 -14.37 3.36
C HIS A 74 0.41 -15.19 2.45
N PRO A 75 1.22 -16.11 3.00
CA PRO A 75 2.17 -16.89 2.19
C PRO A 75 1.55 -17.65 1.03
N ALA A 76 0.25 -17.97 1.12
CA ALA A 76 -0.47 -18.67 0.06
C ALA A 76 -0.60 -17.83 -1.22
N LEU A 77 -0.86 -16.53 -1.08
CA LEU A 77 -0.96 -15.58 -2.18
C LEU A 77 0.36 -15.49 -2.96
N LEU A 78 1.48 -15.42 -2.22
CA LEU A 78 2.81 -15.25 -2.80
C LEU A 78 3.25 -16.41 -3.71
N ARG A 79 2.65 -17.60 -3.56
CA ARG A 79 2.93 -18.73 -4.47
C ARG A 79 2.51 -18.43 -5.91
N GLY A 80 1.47 -17.63 -6.11
CA GLY A 80 1.02 -17.21 -7.43
C GLY A 80 1.83 -16.09 -8.07
N LEU A 81 2.63 -15.37 -7.27
CA LEU A 81 3.31 -14.13 -7.69
C LEU A 81 4.80 -14.31 -8.05
N GLU A 82 5.28 -15.56 -8.12
CA GLU A 82 6.71 -15.90 -8.28
C GLU A 82 7.64 -15.18 -7.28
N VAL A 83 7.11 -14.86 -6.10
CA VAL A 83 7.85 -14.19 -5.02
C VAL A 83 8.56 -15.25 -4.19
N ASP A 84 9.88 -15.09 -4.02
CA ASP A 84 10.67 -15.94 -3.13
C ASP A 84 10.37 -15.62 -1.66
N ARG A 85 9.42 -16.36 -1.08
CA ARG A 85 8.98 -16.21 0.31
C ARG A 85 10.12 -16.33 1.34
N ALA A 86 11.20 -17.05 1.01
CA ALA A 86 12.31 -17.27 1.94
C ALA A 86 13.05 -15.95 2.26
N LYS A 87 12.90 -14.93 1.40
CA LYS A 87 13.46 -13.59 1.60
C LYS A 87 12.69 -12.76 2.62
N PHE A 88 11.46 -13.16 2.99
CA PHE A 88 10.60 -12.42 3.91
C PHE A 88 10.58 -13.08 5.28
N THR A 89 11.43 -12.61 6.19
CA THR A 89 11.54 -13.12 7.56
C THR A 89 10.69 -12.35 8.57
N ALA A 90 10.35 -11.10 8.26
CA ALA A 90 9.46 -10.28 9.08
C ALA A 90 8.00 -10.77 8.99
N ARG A 91 7.23 -10.49 10.05
CA ARG A 91 5.84 -10.93 10.19
C ARG A 91 4.93 -9.73 10.48
N SER A 92 3.66 -9.93 10.15
CA SER A 92 2.57 -9.07 10.57
C SER A 92 2.52 -8.97 12.10
N SER A 93 2.17 -7.79 12.60
CA SER A 93 1.99 -7.55 14.04
C SER A 93 0.68 -8.15 14.56
N TYR A 94 -0.30 -8.34 13.68
CA TYR A 94 -1.64 -8.86 14.00
C TYR A 94 -1.74 -10.37 13.79
N ALA A 95 -1.01 -10.92 12.81
CA ALA A 95 -1.08 -12.32 12.42
C ALA A 95 0.34 -12.89 12.19
N PRO A 96 0.95 -13.57 13.18
CA PRO A 96 2.35 -14.01 13.10
C PRO A 96 2.69 -14.99 11.95
N HIS A 97 1.69 -15.58 11.30
CA HIS A 97 1.85 -16.45 10.14
C HIS A 97 1.87 -15.70 8.80
N VAL A 98 1.49 -14.42 8.80
CA VAL A 98 1.48 -13.53 7.63
C VAL A 98 2.82 -12.83 7.50
N LEU A 99 3.29 -12.70 6.26
CA LEU A 99 4.61 -12.17 5.94
C LEU A 99 4.52 -10.66 5.72
N ARG A 100 5.42 -9.90 6.33
CA ARG A 100 5.60 -8.49 5.97
C ARG A 100 6.41 -8.40 4.70
N LEU A 101 5.80 -7.85 3.65
CA LEU A 101 6.43 -7.65 2.36
C LEU A 101 7.25 -6.37 2.34
N LEU A 102 6.69 -5.28 2.86
CA LEU A 102 7.29 -3.97 2.83
C LEU A 102 7.02 -3.24 4.14
N ARG A 103 8.00 -2.45 4.59
CA ARG A 103 7.84 -1.42 5.61
C ARG A 103 8.26 -0.10 5.00
N VAL A 104 7.40 0.89 5.11
CA VAL A 104 7.72 2.28 4.77
C VAL A 104 7.42 3.18 5.94
N GLU A 105 8.19 4.25 6.06
CA GLU A 105 8.06 5.23 7.13
C GLU A 105 8.14 6.63 6.55
N ALA A 106 7.31 7.54 7.06
CA ALA A 106 7.35 8.95 6.71
C ALA A 106 6.88 9.81 7.87
N ARG A 107 7.34 11.05 7.91
CA ARG A 107 6.77 12.05 8.81
C ARG A 107 5.51 12.63 8.20
N VAL A 108 4.44 12.67 8.97
CA VAL A 108 3.14 13.21 8.56
C VAL A 108 2.60 14.14 9.64
N ASP A 109 1.70 15.06 9.28
CA ASP A 109 0.93 15.82 10.26
C ASP A 109 -0.06 14.87 10.97
N PRO A 110 0.03 14.68 12.30
CA PRO A 110 -0.90 13.82 13.04
C PRO A 110 -2.37 14.23 12.90
N ALA A 111 -2.64 15.54 12.78
CA ALA A 111 -4.02 16.03 12.65
C ALA A 111 -4.60 15.70 11.28
N ALA A 112 -3.79 15.76 10.23
CA ALA A 112 -4.18 15.33 8.88
C ALA A 112 -4.35 13.81 8.82
N TYR A 113 -3.40 13.05 9.36
CA TYR A 113 -3.50 11.59 9.42
C TYR A 113 -4.74 11.10 10.17
N ALA A 114 -5.12 11.76 11.27
CA ALA A 114 -6.32 11.40 12.04
C ALA A 114 -7.64 11.55 11.27
N ARG A 115 -7.64 12.28 10.15
CA ARG A 115 -8.80 12.40 9.25
C ARG A 115 -8.78 11.39 8.12
N ALA A 116 -7.69 10.65 7.94
CA ALA A 116 -7.55 9.72 6.83
C ALA A 116 -8.40 8.46 7.06
N PRO A 117 -9.02 7.90 6.01
CA PRO A 117 -9.76 6.65 6.09
C PRO A 117 -8.80 5.49 6.39
N GLU A 118 -9.31 4.36 6.87
CA GLU A 118 -8.49 3.23 7.30
C GLU A 118 -7.79 2.52 6.12
N GLU A 119 -8.37 2.61 4.92
CA GLU A 119 -7.91 1.99 3.68
C GLU A 119 -6.68 2.67 3.11
N THR A 120 -5.62 1.90 2.80
CA THR A 120 -4.38 2.39 2.19
C THR A 120 -4.42 2.18 0.70
N LEU A 121 -4.06 3.21 -0.07
CA LEU A 121 -3.81 3.06 -1.49
C LEU A 121 -2.35 2.66 -1.72
N LEU A 122 -2.13 1.63 -2.52
CA LEU A 122 -0.82 1.22 -3.01
C LEU A 122 -0.72 1.57 -4.50
N LEU A 123 0.23 2.43 -4.85
CA LEU A 123 0.54 2.79 -6.22
C LEU A 123 1.85 2.15 -6.64
N THR A 124 1.87 1.63 -7.87
CA THR A 124 3.08 1.08 -8.48
C THR A 124 3.56 2.04 -9.54
N VAL A 125 4.83 2.41 -9.50
CA VAL A 125 5.45 3.28 -10.50
C VAL A 125 6.60 2.60 -11.23
N PRO A 126 6.89 3.03 -12.48
CA PRO A 126 8.13 2.68 -13.14
C PRO A 126 9.35 3.12 -12.33
N ALA A 127 10.45 2.38 -12.46
CA ALA A 127 11.70 2.75 -11.80
C ALA A 127 12.19 4.14 -12.27
N GLY A 128 12.35 5.06 -11.32
CA GLY A 128 12.80 6.44 -11.58
C GLY A 128 11.68 7.48 -11.71
N ALA A 129 10.41 7.07 -11.72
CA ALA A 129 9.28 7.98 -11.59
C ALA A 129 9.11 8.45 -10.14
N SER A 130 8.58 9.66 -9.95
CA SER A 130 8.29 10.26 -8.65
C SER A 130 6.97 9.75 -8.06
N ALA A 131 6.82 9.92 -6.74
CA ALA A 131 5.58 9.56 -6.06
C ALA A 131 4.43 10.53 -6.44
N GLU A 132 4.76 11.79 -6.69
CA GLU A 132 3.83 12.82 -7.12
C GLU A 132 3.26 12.56 -8.52
N GLU A 133 4.08 12.05 -9.46
CA GLU A 133 3.62 11.62 -10.78
C GLU A 133 2.61 10.47 -10.67
N ALA A 134 2.86 9.50 -9.78
CA ALA A 134 1.93 8.39 -9.51
C ALA A 134 0.55 8.89 -9.06
N VAL A 135 0.56 9.81 -8.09
CA VAL A 135 -0.66 10.40 -7.54
C VAL A 135 -1.40 11.20 -8.62
N ALA A 136 -0.66 11.91 -9.49
CA ALA A 136 -1.27 12.66 -10.59
C ALA A 136 -1.98 11.74 -11.59
N LEU A 137 -1.41 10.59 -11.93
CA LEU A 137 -2.02 9.60 -12.84
C LEU A 137 -3.29 8.97 -12.27
N VAL A 138 -3.29 8.66 -10.97
CA VAL A 138 -4.49 8.16 -10.30
C VAL A 138 -5.57 9.24 -10.25
N ARG A 139 -5.21 10.48 -9.93
CA ARG A 139 -6.14 11.60 -9.90
C ARG A 139 -6.75 11.91 -11.28
N SER A 140 -6.00 11.72 -12.36
CA SER A 140 -6.53 11.87 -13.73
C SER A 140 -7.36 10.67 -14.20
N GLY A 141 -7.35 9.56 -13.44
CA GLY A 141 -8.00 8.31 -13.81
C GLY A 141 -7.25 7.50 -14.87
N GLU A 142 -5.99 7.85 -15.17
CA GLU A 142 -5.14 7.13 -16.11
C GLU A 142 -4.57 5.84 -15.50
N GLU A 143 -4.42 5.80 -14.17
CA GLU A 143 -4.01 4.61 -13.43
C GLU A 143 -4.94 4.31 -12.27
N TRP A 144 -5.02 3.04 -11.90
CA TRP A 144 -5.90 2.55 -10.83
C TRP A 144 -5.08 2.09 -9.64
N PRO A 145 -5.39 2.59 -8.43
CA PRO A 145 -4.69 2.20 -7.22
C PRO A 145 -5.09 0.79 -6.78
N LEU A 146 -4.22 0.11 -6.04
CA LEU A 146 -4.63 -1.04 -5.24
C LEU A 146 -5.05 -0.57 -3.85
N VAL A 147 -6.31 -0.79 -3.48
CA VAL A 147 -6.87 -0.55 -2.16
C VAL A 147 -6.56 -1.73 -1.24
N LEU A 148 -5.93 -1.41 -0.11
CA LEU A 148 -5.62 -2.33 0.97
C LEU A 148 -6.46 -1.99 2.19
N ALA A 149 -7.28 -2.94 2.65
CA ALA A 149 -8.02 -2.83 3.90
C ALA A 149 -7.07 -2.75 5.11
N PRO A 150 -7.55 -2.30 6.29
CA PRO A 150 -6.86 -2.51 7.56
C PRO A 150 -6.81 -4.01 7.93
N PRO A 151 -6.06 -4.42 8.96
CA PRO A 151 -6.15 -5.80 9.51
C PRO A 151 -7.58 -6.15 9.91
N GLY A 152 -7.98 -7.41 9.67
CA GLY A 152 -9.27 -7.93 10.15
C GLY A 152 -9.27 -8.08 11.67
N GLY A 153 -10.40 -7.72 12.30
CA GLY A 153 -10.64 -7.89 13.74
C GLY A 153 -10.87 -9.33 14.17
#